data_AF-K5BHK7-F1
#
_entry.id   AF-K5BHK7-F1
#
_cell.length_a   1.000
_cell.length_b   1.000
_cell.length_c   1.000
_cell.angle_alpha   90.00
_cell.angle_beta   90.00
_cell.angle_gamma   90.00
#
_symmetry.space_group_name_H-M   'P 1'
#
loop_
_entity.id
_entity.type
_entity.pdbx_description
1 polymer ?
#
loop_
_entity_poly.entity_id
_entity_poly.type
_entity_poly.pdbx_seq_one_letter_code
_entity_poly.pdbx_strand_id
1 'polypeptide(L)' 'MAAGMCVMTADRFFDQDDRGMVVVATEEVPAEEQRRVRIAVGLCPSGALQLAED' A
#
# COMPACT_ATOMS: atom_id res chain seq x y z
N MET A 1 14.57 -3.09 -9.20
CA MET A 1 13.44 -2.67 -8.35
C MET A 1 12.50 -3.85 -8.21
N ALA A 2 12.00 -4.13 -7.01
CA ALA A 2 11.03 -5.20 -6.76
C ALA A 2 9.61 -4.59 -6.74
N ALA A 3 8.66 -5.23 -7.44
CA ALA A 3 7.23 -4.92 -7.33
C ALA A 3 6.64 -5.60 -6.08
N GLY A 4 5.49 -5.13 -5.60
CA GLY A 4 4.77 -5.75 -4.47
C GLY A 4 5.27 -5.40 -3.06
N MET A 5 6.20 -4.44 -2.93
CA MET A 5 6.69 -4.00 -1.62
C MET A 5 5.58 -3.44 -0.71
N CYS A 6 4.52 -2.89 -1.28
CA CYS A 6 3.34 -2.45 -0.55
C CYS A 6 2.64 -3.61 0.19
N VAL A 7 2.34 -4.71 -0.51
CA VAL A 7 1.74 -5.91 0.08
C VAL A 7 2.67 -6.55 1.10
N MET A 8 3.97 -6.67 0.81
CA MET A 8 4.93 -7.21 1.76
C MET A 8 5.07 -6.37 3.04
N THR A 9 4.86 -5.05 2.92
CA THR A 9 5.00 -4.13 4.05
C THR A 9 3.70 -4.02 4.84
N ALA A 10 2.54 -3.99 4.17
CA ALA A 10 1.23 -3.66 4.74
C ALA A 10 0.10 -4.46 4.07
N ASP A 11 0.23 -5.79 4.13
CA ASP A 11 -0.68 -6.82 3.61
C ASP A 11 -2.15 -6.66 4.02
N ARG A 12 -2.40 -6.09 5.20
CA ARG A 12 -3.76 -5.75 5.65
C ARG A 12 -4.45 -4.68 4.79
N PHE A 13 -3.69 -3.82 4.14
CA PHE A 13 -4.18 -2.62 3.45
C PHE A 13 -3.99 -2.68 1.94
N PHE A 14 -3.03 -3.47 1.47
CA PHE A 14 -2.74 -3.66 0.06
C PHE A 14 -2.75 -5.13 -0.28
N ASP A 15 -3.37 -5.45 -1.40
CA ASP A 15 -3.35 -6.78 -2.00
C ASP A 15 -2.95 -6.68 -3.47
N GLN A 16 -2.75 -7.81 -4.14
CA GLN A 16 -2.56 -7.89 -5.58
C GLN A 16 -3.69 -8.69 -6.22
N ASP A 17 -4.19 -8.20 -7.34
CA ASP A 17 -5.12 -8.95 -8.16
C ASP A 17 -4.43 -10.11 -8.90
N ASP A 18 -5.22 -10.89 -9.63
CA ASP A 18 -4.76 -12.02 -10.45
C ASP A 18 -3.81 -11.60 -11.59
N ARG A 19 -3.71 -10.30 -11.87
CA ARG A 19 -2.83 -9.71 -12.87
C ARG A 19 -1.58 -9.08 -12.24
N GLY A 20 -1.43 -9.16 -10.92
CA GLY A 20 -0.29 -8.61 -10.17
C GLY A 20 -0.36 -7.10 -9.94
N MET A 21 -1.51 -6.47 -10.19
CA MET A 21 -1.73 -5.05 -9.91
C MET A 21 -2.12 -4.85 -8.45
N VAL A 22 -1.55 -3.84 -7.81
CA VAL A 22 -1.91 -3.52 -6.42
C VAL A 22 -3.34 -2.98 -6.35
N VAL A 23 -4.11 -3.45 -5.38
CA VAL A 23 -5.42 -2.95 -5.01
C VAL A 23 -5.43 -2.55 -3.52
N VAL A 24 -6.28 -1.59 -3.16
CA VAL A 24 -6.48 -1.19 -1.77
C VAL A 24 -7.50 -2.16 -1.15
N ALA A 25 -7.08 -2.92 -0.15
CA ALA A 25 -7.93 -3.88 0.55
C ALA A 25 -8.85 -3.18 1.57
N THR A 26 -8.36 -2.12 2.21
CA THR A 26 -9.15 -1.24 3.09
C THR A 26 -8.53 0.15 3.16
N GLU A 27 -9.38 1.17 3.13
CA GLU A 27 -9.01 2.59 3.24
C GLU A 27 -9.01 3.07 4.69
N GLU A 28 -9.63 2.31 5.60
CA GLU A 28 -9.67 2.63 7.03
C GLU A 28 -8.34 2.27 7.69
N VAL A 29 -7.45 3.27 7.81
CA VAL A 29 -6.14 3.11 8.43
C VAL A 29 -6.15 3.65 9.87
N PRO A 30 -6.15 2.77 10.89
CA PRO A 30 -6.10 3.21 12.28
C PRO A 30 -4.77 3.91 12.59
N ALA A 31 -4.77 4.81 13.57
CA ALA A 31 -3.65 5.72 13.84
C ALA A 31 -2.31 4.98 14.05
N GLU A 32 -2.34 3.82 14.69
CA GLU A 32 -1.16 2.98 14.92
C GLU A 32 -0.56 2.39 13.64
N GLU A 33 -1.36 2.21 12.58
CA GLU A 33 -0.93 1.64 11.29
C GLU A 33 -0.56 2.71 10.25
N GLN A 34 -0.92 3.98 10.48
CA GLN A 34 -0.65 5.07 9.53
C GLN A 34 0.82 5.17 9.13
N ARG A 35 1.75 4.93 10.07
CA ARG A 35 3.19 4.93 9.74
C ARG A 35 3.54 3.80 8.78
N ARG A 36 2.98 2.61 8.99
CA ARG A 36 3.24 1.41 8.19
C ARG A 36 2.71 1.60 6.76
N VAL A 37 1.48 2.10 6.63
CA VAL A 37 0.86 2.43 5.34
C VAL A 37 1.66 3.50 4.60
N ARG A 38 2.09 4.58 5.27
CA ARG A 38 2.94 5.61 4.65
C ARG A 38 4.25 5.05 4.09
N ILE A 39 4.89 4.12 4.81
CA ILE A 39 6.10 3.45 4.32
C ILE A 39 5.78 2.61 3.08
N ALA A 40 4.70 1.83 3.11
CA ALA A 40 4.28 0.99 1.99
C ALA A 40 4.00 1.82 0.72
N VAL A 41 3.33 2.98 0.86
CA VAL A 41 3.10 3.92 -0.25
C VAL A 41 4.44 4.46 -0.79
N GLY A 42 5.34 4.92 0.10
CA GLY A 42 6.64 5.45 -0.31
C GLY A 42 7.59 4.43 -0.95
N LEU A 43 7.37 3.13 -0.72
CA LEU A 43 8.12 2.05 -1.35
C LEU A 43 7.62 1.68 -2.75
N CYS A 44 6.51 2.26 -3.22
CA CYS A 44 5.95 1.98 -4.55
C CYS A 44 6.82 2.63 -5.65
N PRO A 45 7.60 1.85 -6.44
CA PRO A 45 8.53 2.43 -7.41
C PRO A 45 7.82 3.05 -8.63
N SER A 46 6.59 2.61 -8.92
CA SER A 46 5.79 3.13 -10.03
C SER A 46 5.03 4.41 -9.68
N GLY A 47 4.96 4.79 -8.39
CA GLY A 47 4.12 5.90 -7.94
C GLY A 47 2.62 5.63 -8.03
N ALA A 48 2.20 4.36 -8.15
CA ALA A 48 0.79 3.98 -8.29
C ALA A 48 -0.03 4.19 -7.01
N LEU A 49 0.62 4.33 -5.85
CA LEU A 49 -0.03 4.56 -4.57
C LEU A 49 0.14 6.02 -4.14
N GLN A 50 -0.92 6.59 -3.58
CA GLN A 50 -0.93 7.94 -3.00
C GLN A 50 -1.70 7.92 -1.68
N LEU A 51 -1.37 8.88 -0.81
CA LEU A 51 -2.17 9.16 0.39
C LEU A 51 -3.15 10.27 0.02
N ALA A 52 -4.43 10.06 0.29
CA ALA A 52 -5.39 11.15 0.26
C ALA A 52 -5.24 11.98 1.54
N GLU A 53 -5.25 13.30 1.38
CA GLU A 53 -5.44 14.24 2.48
C GLU A 53 -6.96 14.46 2.62
N ASP A 54 -7.49 14.41 3.84
CA ASP A 54 -8.87 14.87 4.16
C ASP A 54 -8.94 16.41 4.18
#